data_AF-A0AA36UTM2-F1
#
_entry.id   AF-A0AA36UTM2-F1
#
_cell.length_a   1.000
_cell.length_b   1.000
_cell.length_c   1.000
_cell.angle_alpha   90.00
_cell.angle_beta   90.00
_cell.angle_gamma   90.00
#
_symmetry.space_group_name_H-M   'P 1'
#
loop_
_entity.id
_entity.type
_entity.pdbx_description
1 polymer ?
#
loop_
_entity_poly.entity_id
_entity_poly.type
_entity_poly.pdbx_seq_one_letter_code
_entity_poly.pdbx_strand_id
1 'polypeptide(L)' 'MSSRNLSELINTTLLMHSEKLSNLERDMLAGLLDQLYCEQALTDKQIKLCQRLIRKTNQACVFIDDTPNEP' A
#
# COMPACT_ATOMS: atom_id res chain seq x y z
N MET A 1 9.15 6.72 -5.43
CA MET A 1 9.20 5.73 -4.32
C MET A 1 9.96 4.50 -4.81
N SER A 2 10.91 3.96 -4.05
CA SER A 2 11.46 2.63 -4.37
C SER A 2 10.40 1.58 -4.00
N SER A 3 10.24 0.55 -4.85
CA SER A 3 9.32 -0.59 -4.64
C SER A 3 9.39 -1.17 -3.21
N ARG A 4 10.60 -1.14 -2.61
CA ARG A 4 10.88 -1.57 -1.23
C ARG A 4 10.05 -0.87 -0.14
N ASN A 5 9.72 0.41 -0.31
CA ASN A 5 8.92 1.11 0.70
C ASN A 5 7.46 0.65 0.69
N LEU A 6 6.94 0.26 -0.47
CA LEU A 6 5.53 -0.14 -0.62
C LEU A 6 5.29 -1.56 -0.09
N SER A 7 6.22 -2.49 -0.33
CA SER A 7 6.12 -3.85 0.21
C SER A 7 6.17 -3.88 1.74
N GLU A 8 7.08 -3.12 2.36
CA GLU A 8 7.15 -2.99 3.82
C GLU A 8 5.88 -2.37 4.41
N LEU A 9 5.31 -1.37 3.74
CA LEU A 9 4.06 -0.73 4.12
C LEU A 9 2.87 -1.70 4.09
N ILE A 10 2.73 -2.43 2.99
CA ILE A 10 1.66 -3.43 2.84
C ILE A 10 1.84 -4.54 3.88
N ASN A 11 3.07 -5.04 4.07
CA ASN A 11 3.37 -6.07 5.04
C ASN A 11 3.02 -5.63 6.47
N THR A 12 3.41 -4.41 6.85
CA THR A 12 3.06 -3.83 8.15
C THR A 12 1.56 -3.68 8.33
N THR A 13 0.86 -3.25 7.27
CA THR A 13 -0.61 -3.09 7.30
C THR A 13 -1.31 -4.44 7.52
N LEU A 14 -0.86 -5.49 6.82
CA LEU A 14 -1.39 -6.84 7.00
C LEU A 14 -1.10 -7.41 8.38
N LEU A 15 0.10 -7.14 8.93
CA LEU A 15 0.50 -7.67 10.23
C LEU A 15 -0.18 -6.96 11.39
N MET A 16 -0.21 -5.63 11.37
CA MET A 16 -0.62 -4.78 12.51
C MET A 16 -2.04 -4.24 12.42
N HIS A 17 -2.63 -4.22 11.22
CA HIS A 17 -3.92 -3.56 10.97
C HIS A 17 -4.88 -4.39 10.12
N SER A 18 -4.64 -5.70 10.00
CA SER A 18 -5.52 -6.65 9.29
C SER A 18 -6.97 -6.63 9.79
N GLU A 19 -7.16 -6.40 11.09
CA GLU A 19 -8.48 -6.29 11.72
C GLU A 19 -9.31 -5.11 11.20
N LYS A 20 -8.67 -4.06 10.68
CA LYS A 20 -9.33 -2.87 10.09
C LYS A 20 -9.70 -3.08 8.62
N LEU A 21 -9.31 -4.23 8.06
CA LEU A 21 -9.52 -4.60 6.67
C LEU A 21 -10.47 -5.78 6.58
N SER A 22 -11.36 -5.69 5.59
CA SER A 22 -12.23 -6.79 5.16
C SER A 22 -11.39 -7.96 4.68
N ASN A 23 -11.91 -9.20 4.73
CA ASN A 23 -11.22 -10.37 4.17
C ASN A 23 -10.75 -10.10 2.72
N LEU A 24 -11.63 -9.54 1.88
CA LEU A 24 -11.30 -9.17 0.51
C LEU A 24 -10.15 -8.14 0.40
N GLU A 25 -10.13 -7.15 1.28
CA GLU A 25 -9.08 -6.11 1.27
C GLU A 25 -7.72 -6.70 1.70
N ARG A 26 -7.74 -7.66 2.63
CA ARG A 26 -6.54 -8.40 3.04
C ARG A 26 -6.01 -9.29 1.93
N ASP A 27 -6.88 -10.06 1.29
CA ASP A 27 -6.50 -10.95 0.18
C ASP A 27 -5.91 -10.13 -0.98
N MET A 28 -6.49 -8.97 -1.26
CA MET A 28 -5.99 -8.06 -2.29
C MET A 28 -4.61 -7.49 -1.95
N LEU A 29 -4.41 -7.00 -0.73
CA LEU A 29 -3.10 -6.53 -0.28
C LEU A 29 -2.05 -7.64 -0.27
N ALA A 30 -2.42 -8.86 0.16
CA ALA A 30 -1.52 -10.01 0.14
C ALA A 30 -1.10 -10.36 -1.30
N GLY A 31 -2.03 -10.35 -2.26
CA GLY A 31 -1.72 -10.57 -3.67
C GLY A 31 -0.80 -9.49 -4.25
N LEU A 32 -1.00 -8.22 -3.88
CA LEU A 32 -0.13 -7.12 -4.31
C LEU A 32 1.27 -7.20 -3.68
N LEU A 33 1.36 -7.65 -2.43
CA LEU A 33 2.62 -7.91 -1.75
C LEU A 33 3.41 -9.03 -2.44
N ASP A 34 2.73 -10.12 -2.81
CA ASP A 34 3.33 -11.24 -3.54
C ASP A 34 3.89 -10.82 -4.91
N GLN A 35 3.14 -9.99 -5.65
CA GLN A 35 3.63 -9.39 -6.90
C GLN A 35 4.91 -8.57 -6.69
N LEU A 36 4.96 -7.75 -5.64
CA LEU A 36 6.15 -6.96 -5.30
C LEU A 36 7.34 -7.86 -4.91
N TYR A 37 7.10 -8.95 -4.18
CA TYR A 37 8.14 -9.94 -3.87
C TYR A 37 8.67 -10.67 -5.10
N CYS A 38 7.81 -10.89 -6.10
CA CYS A 38 8.20 -11.44 -7.40
C CYS A 38 8.86 -10.40 -8.33
N GLU A 39 9.25 -9.23 -7.81
CA GLU A 39 9.82 -8.10 -8.57
C GLU A 39 8.92 -7.60 -9.72
N GLN A 40 7.62 -7.91 -9.67
CA GLN A 40 6.66 -7.42 -10.66
C GLN A 40 6.30 -5.97 -10.35
N ALA A 41 6.34 -5.13 -11.38
CA ALA A 41 5.91 -3.75 -11.25
C ALA A 41 4.39 -3.68 -11.04
N LEU A 42 3.97 -3.02 -9.95
CA LEU A 42 2.57 -2.69 -9.75
C LEU A 42 2.15 -1.55 -10.68
N THR A 43 0.93 -1.65 -11.21
CA THR A 43 0.32 -0.56 -11.97
C THR A 43 -0.06 0.60 -11.06
N ASP A 44 -0.15 1.82 -11.60
CA ASP A 44 -0.58 3.01 -10.84
C ASP A 44 -1.94 2.83 -10.15
N LYS A 45 -2.85 2.07 -10.78
CA LYS A 45 -4.15 1.73 -10.19
C LYS A 45 -4.00 0.90 -8.92
N GLN A 46 -3.12 -0.11 -8.95
CA GLN A 46 -2.82 -0.96 -7.79
C GLN A 46 -2.11 -0.18 -6.69
N ILE A 47 -1.17 0.69 -7.05
CA ILE A 47 -0.48 1.56 -6.09
C ILE A 47 -1.49 2.48 -5.39
N LYS A 48 -2.35 3.18 -6.14
CA LYS A 48 -3.41 4.04 -5.57
C LYS A 48 -4.37 3.26 -4.68
N LEU A 49 -4.69 2.03 -5.06
CA LEU A 49 -5.54 1.15 -4.25
C LEU A 49 -4.86 0.77 -2.93
N CYS A 50 -3.59 0.35 -2.96
CA CYS A 50 -2.80 0.11 -1.74
C CYS A 50 -2.80 1.34 -0.84
N GLN A 51 -2.50 2.52 -1.39
CA GLN A 51 -2.49 3.77 -0.65
C GLN A 51 -3.84 4.04 0.05
N ARG A 52 -4.96 3.81 -0.65
CA ARG A 52 -6.30 4.00 -0.09
C ARG A 52 -6.61 3.02 1.04
N LEU A 53 -6.24 1.75 0.89
CA LEU A 53 -6.43 0.73 1.91
C LEU A 53 -5.57 1.00 3.15
N ILE A 54 -4.32 1.41 2.96
CA ILE A 54 -3.41 1.78 4.05
C ILE A 54 -3.92 3.03 4.79
N ARG A 55 -4.44 4.04 4.08
CA ARG A 55 -5.06 5.21 4.73
C ARG A 55 -6.27 4.81 5.60
N LYS A 56 -7.03 3.80 5.20
CA LYS A 56 -8.19 3.28 5.97
C LYS A 56 -7.78 2.70 7.32
N THR A 57 -6.55 2.19 7.45
CA THR A 57 -6.08 1.61 8.71
C THR A 57 -5.64 2.66 9.75
N ASN A 58 -5.74 3.96 9.43
CA ASN A 58 -5.16 5.08 10.18
C ASN A 58 -3.66 4.92 10.40
N GLN A 59 -2.98 4.10 9.60
CA GLN A 59 -1.54 4.08 9.58
C GLN A 59 -1.10 5.42 9.01
N ALA A 60 -0.35 6.20 9.80
CA ALA A 60 0.24 7.47 9.39
C ALA A 60 1.31 7.18 8.34
N CYS A 61 0.85 6.94 7.11
CA CYS A 61 1.72 6.73 5.99
C CYS A 61 1.90 8.07 5.31
N VAL A 62 3.14 8.57 5.36
CA VAL A 62 3.57 9.78 4.64
C VAL A 62 3.60 9.43 3.15
N PHE A 63 2.42 9.41 2.55
CA PHE A 63 2.29 9.40 1.10
C PHE A 63 2.57 10.83 0.64
N ILE A 64 3.80 11.07 0.19
CA ILE A 64 4.14 12.29 -0.53
C ILE A 64 3.45 12.17 -1.90
N ASP A 65 2.20 12.63 -1.95
CA ASP A 65 1.49 12.93 -3.20
C ASP A 65 0.76 14.25 -2.97
N ASP A 66 1.58 15.28 -2.82
CA ASP A 66 1.31 16.70 -3.06
C ASP A 66 2.64 17.40 -2.79
N THR A 67 3.57 17.34 -3.75
CA THR A 67 4.28 18.59 -4.04
C THR A 67 3.18 19.53 -4.52
N PRO A 68 2.76 20.56 -3.76
CA PRO A 68 2.10 21.67 -4.42
C PRO A 68 3.10 22.12 -5.48
N ASN A 69 2.65 22.27 -6.73
CA ASN A 69 3.41 23.05 -7.69
C ASN A 69 3.65 24.41 -7.02
N GLU A 70 4.83 24.61 -6.42
CA GLU A 70 5.25 25.93 -6.01
C GLU A 70 5.42 26.76 -7.30
N PRO A 71 4.87 27.99 -7.32
CA PRO A 71 4.79 28.82 -8.52
C PRO A 71 6.15 29.31 -9.03
#